data_AF-A0A1Q7FBA4-F1
#
_entry.id   AF-A0A1Q7FBA4-F1
#
_cell.length_a   1.000
_cell.length_b   1.000
_cell.length_c   1.000
_cell.angle_alpha   90.00
_cell.angle_beta   90.00
_cell.angle_gamma   90.00
#
_symmetry.space_group_name_H-M   'P 1'
#
loop_
_entity.id
_entity.type
_entity.pdbx_description
1 polymer ?
#
loop_
_entity_poly.entity_id
_entity_poly.type
_entity_poly.pdbx_seq_one_letter_code
_entity_poly.pdbx_strand_id
1 'polypeptide(L)'
;MTEIIKKEIVTLPHVKEILESTKPDDMDQIQRWTADYVTKFSKVDSKKAQKMVRQLVDQCDLTEEEAVEVVNILPVSLEELRAFTFGWKKLILTETLEKMLNILREGTQS
;
A
#
# COMPACT_ATOMS: atom_id res chain seq x y z
N MET A 1 -3.12 25.20 18.88
CA MET A 1 -3.25 24.03 18.00
C MET A 1 -2.19 24.20 16.92
N THR A 2 -1.28 23.25 16.77
CA THR A 2 -0.31 23.24 15.67
C THR A 2 -1.07 23.04 14.35
N GLU A 3 -0.81 23.90 13.37
CA GLU A 3 -1.38 23.74 12.02
C GLU A 3 -0.75 22.53 11.33
N ILE A 4 -1.59 21.70 10.70
CA ILE A 4 -1.13 20.55 9.92
C ILE A 4 -0.66 21.07 8.56
N ILE A 5 0.65 21.04 8.34
CA ILE A 5 1.27 21.53 7.09
C ILE A 5 1.12 20.49 5.97
N LYS A 6 1.16 19.20 6.31
CA LYS A 6 1.12 18.09 5.34
C LYS A 6 0.59 16.82 6.00
N LYS A 7 -0.23 16.07 5.28
CA LYS A 7 -0.70 14.72 5.64
C LYS A 7 -0.51 13.82 4.41
N GLU A 8 0.11 12.68 4.60
CA GLU A 8 0.35 11.68 3.54
C GLU A 8 -0.04 10.31 4.06
N ILE A 9 -0.47 9.45 3.15
CA ILE A 9 -0.92 8.10 3.47
C ILE A 9 0.18 7.15 3.03
N VAL A 10 0.61 6.28 3.94
CA VAL A 10 1.80 5.45 3.75
C VAL A 10 1.43 3.97 3.73
N THR A 11 2.13 3.22 2.89
CA THR A 11 1.98 1.77 2.77
C THR A 11 2.72 1.04 3.90
N LEU A 12 2.37 -0.21 4.18
CA LEU A 12 3.10 -1.04 5.16
C LEU A 12 4.60 -1.14 4.84
N PRO A 13 5.02 -1.35 3.58
CA PRO A 13 6.44 -1.29 3.19
C PRO A 13 7.14 0.03 3.53
N HIS A 14 6.44 1.17 3.40
CA HIS A 14 7.00 2.47 3.77
C HIS A 14 7.13 2.59 5.28
N VAL A 15 6.09 2.19 6.04
CA VAL A 15 6.16 2.17 7.52
C VAL A 15 7.30 1.28 8.00
N LYS A 16 7.50 0.12 7.36
CA LYS A 16 8.64 -0.77 7.64
C LYS A 16 9.98 -0.06 7.47
N GLU A 17 10.20 0.61 6.34
CA GLU A 17 11.43 1.38 6.08
C GLU A 17 11.68 2.47 7.14
N ILE A 18 10.62 3.19 7.56
CA ILE A 18 10.71 4.20 8.62
C ILE A 18 11.13 3.55 9.95
N LEU A 19 10.47 2.47 10.35
CA LEU A 19 10.74 1.82 11.64
C LEU A 19 12.10 1.12 11.66
N GLU A 20 12.54 0.53 10.56
CA GLU A 20 13.87 -0.09 10.44
C GLU A 20 15.01 0.93 10.57
N SER A 21 14.75 2.21 10.29
CA SER A 21 15.74 3.29 10.49
C SER A 21 15.90 3.71 11.96
N THR A 22 15.01 3.25 12.86
CA THR A 22 15.01 3.57 14.29
C THR A 22 15.60 2.42 15.09
N LYS A 23 16.40 2.71 16.12
CA LYS A 23 16.95 1.64 16.98
C LYS A 23 15.83 1.03 17.82
N PRO A 24 15.79 -0.31 17.99
CA PRO A 24 14.77 -0.95 18.81
C PRO A 24 14.68 -0.37 20.23
N ASP A 25 15.82 -0.03 20.84
CA ASP A 25 15.89 0.53 22.20
C ASP A 25 15.20 1.89 22.36
N ASP A 26 15.06 2.63 21.25
CA ASP A 26 14.38 3.92 21.22
C ASP A 26 12.87 3.79 20.97
N MET A 27 12.36 2.57 20.73
CA MET A 27 10.95 2.30 20.45
C MET A 27 10.14 1.94 21.70
N ASP A 28 8.95 2.54 21.81
CA ASP A 28 7.92 2.12 22.76
C ASP A 28 7.25 0.79 22.37
N GLN A 29 6.39 0.26 23.25
CA GLN A 29 5.74 -1.04 23.04
C GLN A 29 4.82 -1.06 21.81
N ILE A 30 4.11 0.02 21.52
CA ILE A 30 3.19 0.13 20.37
C ILE A 30 4.02 0.17 19.09
N GLN A 31 5.12 0.93 19.08
CA GLN A 31 6.05 1.01 17.96
C GLN A 31 6.71 -0.33 17.66
N ARG A 32 7.12 -1.09 18.70
CA ARG A 32 7.67 -2.44 18.52
C ARG A 32 6.65 -3.41 17.94
N TRP A 33 5.42 -3.43 18.45
CA TRP A 33 4.34 -4.25 17.87
C TRP A 33 4.02 -3.86 16.42
N THR A 34 4.06 -2.56 16.13
CA THR A 34 3.88 -2.06 14.77
C THR A 34 5.02 -2.53 13.88
N ALA A 35 6.28 -2.45 14.34
CA ALA A 35 7.47 -2.93 13.63
C ALA A 35 7.38 -4.44 13.33
N ASP A 36 6.96 -5.25 14.30
CA ASP A 36 6.75 -6.69 14.12
C ASP A 36 5.68 -6.97 13.06
N TYR A 37 4.56 -6.24 13.12
CA TYR A 37 3.47 -6.37 12.15
C TYR A 37 3.93 -6.00 10.73
N VAL A 38 4.53 -4.82 10.54
CA VAL A 38 4.95 -4.37 9.20
C VAL A 38 6.09 -5.23 8.65
N THR A 39 6.96 -5.78 9.50
CA THR A 39 8.00 -6.72 9.08
C THR A 39 7.39 -7.99 8.50
N LYS A 40 6.31 -8.50 9.11
CA LYS A 40 5.62 -9.72 8.68
C LYS A 40 4.73 -9.52 7.44
N PHE A 41 4.09 -8.36 7.32
CA PHE A 41 3.05 -8.12 6.31
C PHE A 41 3.50 -7.23 5.13
N SER A 42 4.70 -6.65 5.16
CA SER A 42 5.26 -5.97 3.99
C SER A 42 5.70 -6.99 2.94
N LYS A 43 4.99 -7.00 1.81
CA LYS A 43 5.19 -7.98 0.73
C LYS A 43 6.20 -7.54 -0.33
N VAL A 44 6.55 -6.26 -0.36
CA VAL A 44 7.45 -5.63 -1.33
C VAL A 44 8.29 -4.56 -0.64
N ASP A 45 9.31 -4.05 -1.34
CA ASP A 45 10.15 -2.95 -0.88
C ASP A 45 9.40 -1.59 -0.93
N SER A 46 9.77 -0.66 -0.05
CA SER A 46 9.17 0.69 0.03
C SER A 46 9.15 1.42 -1.32
N LYS A 47 10.28 1.42 -2.05
CA LYS A 47 10.37 2.06 -3.38
C LYS A 47 9.41 1.47 -4.41
N LYS A 48 9.27 0.14 -4.43
CA LYS A 48 8.34 -0.55 -5.33
C LYS A 48 6.89 -0.25 -4.95
N ALA A 49 6.58 -0.25 -3.65
CA ALA A 49 5.27 0.12 -3.13
C ALA A 49 4.88 1.56 -3.53
N GLN A 50 5.77 2.53 -3.32
CA GLN A 50 5.53 3.93 -3.69
C GLN A 50 5.29 4.10 -5.20
N LYS A 51 6.05 3.36 -6.03
CA LYS A 51 5.85 3.36 -7.49
C LYS A 51 4.47 2.80 -7.86
N MET A 52 4.06 1.68 -7.27
CA MET A 52 2.74 1.09 -7.51
C MET A 52 1.61 2.03 -7.09
N VAL A 53 1.70 2.65 -5.91
CA VAL A 53 0.69 3.62 -5.45
C VAL A 53 0.53 4.75 -6.47
N ARG A 54 1.63 5.35 -6.94
CA ARG A 54 1.57 6.41 -7.97
C ARG A 54 0.92 5.92 -9.26
N GLN A 55 1.31 4.75 -9.76
CA GLN A 55 0.73 4.18 -10.98
C GLN A 55 -0.77 3.91 -10.82
N LEU A 56 -1.21 3.40 -9.67
CA LEU A 56 -2.62 3.14 -9.40
C LEU A 56 -3.45 4.43 -9.34
N VAL A 57 -2.93 5.48 -8.69
CA VAL A 57 -3.59 6.80 -8.64
C VAL A 57 -3.67 7.42 -10.04
N ASP A 58 -2.53 7.52 -10.73
CA ASP A 58 -2.43 8.22 -12.02
C ASP A 58 -3.15 7.49 -13.16
N GLN A 59 -3.17 6.14 -13.12
CA GLN A 59 -3.58 5.33 -14.26
C GLN A 59 -4.88 4.56 -14.07
N CYS A 60 -5.36 4.40 -12.83
CA CYS A 60 -6.55 3.64 -12.49
C CYS A 60 -7.61 4.48 -11.76
N ASP A 61 -7.42 5.80 -11.64
CA ASP A 61 -8.35 6.73 -10.99
C ASP A 61 -8.71 6.28 -9.57
N LEU A 62 -7.70 5.80 -8.84
CA LEU A 62 -7.83 5.49 -7.41
C LEU A 62 -7.45 6.70 -6.58
N THR A 63 -8.10 6.86 -5.44
CA THR A 63 -7.61 7.72 -4.38
C THR A 63 -6.31 7.17 -3.80
N GLU A 64 -5.53 8.02 -3.12
CA GLU A 64 -4.30 7.59 -2.44
C GLU A 64 -4.59 6.51 -1.39
N GLU A 65 -5.72 6.62 -0.68
CA GLU A 65 -6.20 5.62 0.29
C GLU A 65 -6.42 4.25 -0.36
N GLU A 66 -7.22 4.20 -1.42
CA GLU A 66 -7.52 2.98 -2.18
C GLU A 66 -6.25 2.35 -2.76
N ALA A 67 -5.33 3.16 -3.30
CA ALA A 67 -4.08 2.68 -3.86
C ALA A 67 -3.16 2.09 -2.79
N VAL A 68 -3.05 2.74 -1.62
CA VAL A 68 -2.28 2.22 -0.48
C VAL A 68 -2.87 0.90 0.03
N GLU A 69 -4.18 0.83 0.17
CA GLU A 69 -4.91 -0.38 0.55
C GLU A 69 -4.63 -1.54 -0.40
N VAL A 70 -4.77 -1.31 -1.71
CA VAL A 70 -4.51 -2.32 -2.74
C VAL A 70 -3.06 -2.79 -2.70
N VAL A 71 -2.09 -1.89 -2.52
CA VAL A 71 -0.67 -2.27 -2.42
C VAL A 71 -0.36 -3.08 -1.16
N ASN A 72 -1.02 -2.79 -0.03
CA ASN A 72 -0.86 -3.57 1.21
C ASN A 72 -1.45 -4.98 1.07
N ILE A 73 -2.59 -5.12 0.39
CA ILE A 73 -3.23 -6.42 0.14
C ILE A 73 -2.55 -7.20 -0.98
N LEU A 74 -2.03 -6.52 -1.99
CA LEU A 74 -1.26 -7.08 -3.11
C LEU A 74 -1.98 -8.29 -3.77
N PRO A 75 -3.21 -8.11 -4.28
CA PRO A 75 -3.98 -9.19 -4.89
C PRO A 75 -3.31 -9.76 -6.14
N VAL A 76 -3.45 -11.06 -6.36
CA VAL A 76 -2.78 -11.81 -7.46
C VAL A 76 -3.73 -12.26 -8.57
N SER A 77 -5.04 -12.12 -8.34
CA SER A 77 -6.10 -12.48 -9.28
C SER A 77 -7.15 -11.37 -9.44
N LEU A 78 -7.92 -11.44 -10.53
CA LEU A 78 -9.05 -10.53 -10.76
C LEU A 78 -10.16 -10.75 -9.73
N GLU A 79 -10.34 -11.98 -9.27
CA GLU A 79 -11.33 -12.36 -8.28
C GLU A 79 -11.04 -11.71 -6.92
N GLU A 80 -9.77 -11.70 -6.49
CA GLU A 80 -9.34 -11.01 -5.28
C GLU A 80 -9.54 -9.50 -5.39
N LEU A 81 -9.17 -8.91 -6.52
CA LEU A 81 -9.40 -7.48 -6.79
C LEU A 81 -10.88 -7.12 -6.78
N ARG A 82 -11.75 -7.92 -7.40
CA ARG A 82 -13.20 -7.70 -7.38
C ARG A 82 -13.76 -7.80 -5.96
N ALA A 83 -13.36 -8.82 -5.20
CA ALA A 83 -13.81 -9.00 -3.83
C ALA A 83 -13.37 -7.83 -2.94
N PHE A 84 -12.14 -7.34 -3.12
CA PHE A 84 -11.59 -6.24 -2.35
C PHE A 84 -12.27 -4.90 -2.68
N THR A 85 -12.36 -4.57 -3.97
CA THR A 85 -12.88 -3.27 -4.44
C THR A 85 -14.41 -3.15 -4.32
N PHE A 86 -15.13 -4.27 -4.12
CA PHE A 86 -16.58 -4.26 -3.90
C PHE A 86 -16.99 -3.35 -2.72
N GLY A 87 -16.13 -3.20 -1.71
CA GLY A 87 -16.39 -2.34 -0.55
C GLY A 87 -16.45 -0.84 -0.86
N TRP A 88 -15.86 -0.40 -1.98
CA TRP A 88 -15.72 1.03 -2.30
C TRP A 88 -17.00 1.66 -2.90
N LYS A 89 -18.03 0.85 -3.18
CA LYS A 89 -19.29 1.31 -3.80
C LYS A 89 -19.07 2.09 -5.13
N LYS A 90 -17.93 1.86 -5.80
CA LYS A 90 -17.56 2.41 -7.11
C LYS A 90 -17.68 1.33 -8.18
N LEU A 91 -18.19 1.69 -9.36
CA LEU A 91 -18.13 0.80 -10.52
C LEU A 91 -16.71 0.84 -11.10
N ILE A 92 -15.99 -0.26 -11.01
CA ILE A 92 -14.68 -0.42 -11.63
C ILE A 92 -14.82 -1.37 -12.81
N LEU A 93 -14.46 -0.90 -14.00
CA LEU A 93 -14.50 -1.70 -15.22
C LEU A 93 -13.45 -2.82 -15.17
N THR A 94 -13.74 -3.94 -15.82
CA THR A 94 -12.80 -5.08 -15.89
C THR A 94 -11.44 -4.66 -16.46
N GLU A 95 -11.41 -3.78 -17.47
CA GLU A 95 -10.17 -3.25 -18.04
C GLU A 95 -9.30 -2.52 -17.00
N THR A 96 -9.93 -1.76 -16.09
CA THR A 96 -9.22 -1.07 -15.01
C THR A 96 -8.68 -2.07 -14.00
N LEU A 97 -9.45 -3.10 -13.65
CA LEU A 97 -9.00 -4.16 -12.74
C LEU A 97 -7.83 -4.96 -13.33
N GLU A 98 -7.86 -5.25 -14.63
CA GLU A 98 -6.76 -5.90 -15.34
C GLU A 98 -5.50 -5.02 -15.34
N LYS A 99 -5.67 -3.71 -15.56
CA LYS A 99 -4.58 -2.74 -15.50
C LYS A 99 -3.97 -2.67 -14.09
N MET A 100 -4.81 -2.61 -13.05
CA MET A 100 -4.37 -2.66 -11.65
C MET A 100 -3.56 -3.93 -11.38
N LEU A 101 -4.07 -5.10 -11.82
CA LEU A 101 -3.40 -6.38 -11.63
C LEU A 101 -2.03 -6.43 -12.32
N ASN A 102 -1.91 -5.84 -13.51
CA ASN A 102 -0.64 -5.76 -14.23
C ASN A 102 0.38 -4.87 -13.49
N ILE A 103 -0.04 -3.70 -12.99
CA ILE A 103 0.82 -2.83 -12.16
C ILE A 103 1.36 -3.59 -10.94
N LEU A 104 0.49 -4.35 -10.25
CA LEU A 104 0.87 -5.12 -9.07
C LEU A 104 1.83 -6.28 -9.41
N ARG A 105 1.64 -6.95 -10.55
CA ARG A 105 2.52 -8.02 -11.02
C ARG A 105 3.91 -7.50 -11.39
N GLU A 106 3.99 -6.40 -12.12
CA GLU A 106 5.28 -5.76 -12.45
C GLU A 106 6.03 -5.31 -11.18
N GLY A 107 5.32 -4.83 -10.17
CA GLY A 107 5.91 -4.42 -8.89
C GLY A 107 6.43 -5.57 -8.02
N THR A 108 6.03 -6.82 -8.32
CA THR A 108 6.45 -8.02 -7.56
C THR A 108 7.50 -8.85 -8.29
N GLN A 109 7.56 -8.76 -9.61
CA GLN A 109 8.56 -9.42 -10.45
C GLN A 109 9.82 -8.55 -10.60
N SER A 110 10.75 -8.64 -9.64
CA SER A 110 12.18 -8.28 -9.75
C SER A 110 12.92 -8.64 -8.46
#